data_AF-A0A661IXI7-F1
#
_entry.id   AF-A0A661IXI7-F1
#
_cell.length_a   1.000
_cell.length_b   1.000
_cell.length_c   1.000
_cell.angle_alpha   90.00
_cell.angle_beta   90.00
_cell.angle_gamma   90.00
#
_symmetry.space_group_name_H-M   'P 1'
#
loop_
_entity.id
_entity.type
_entity.pdbx_description
1 polymer ?
#
loop_
_entity_poly.entity_id
_entity_poly.type
_entity_poly.pdbx_seq_one_letter_code
_entity_poly.pdbx_strand_id
1 'polypeptide(L)' 'MVKVKTFATELKIFHTMKELYDLDEKVNQFIKDNNINEIVSVSDTCTTDDKGATIGVIRVIAYE' A
#
# COMPACT_ATOMS: atom_id res chain seq x y z
N MET A 1 -18.15 24.56 -36.55
CA MET A 1 -16.90 23.90 -36.10
C MET A 1 -17.14 23.33 -34.72
N VAL A 2 -16.88 22.05 -34.51
CA VAL A 2 -16.98 21.45 -33.18
C VAL A 2 -15.57 21.01 -32.78
N LYS A 3 -15.04 21.60 -31.70
CA LYS A 3 -13.82 21.14 -31.05
C LYS A 3 -14.23 20.42 -29.77
N VAL A 4 -13.79 19.18 -29.63
CA VAL A 4 -13.94 18.39 -28.40
C VAL A 4 -12.55 18.00 -27.95
N LYS A 5 -12.22 18.27 -26.69
CA LYS A 5 -11.01 17.78 -26.03
C LYS A 5 -11.43 17.12 -24.73
N THR A 6 -11.26 15.81 -24.67
CA THR A 6 -11.61 14.99 -23.51
C THR A 6 -10.35 14.73 -22.69
N PHE A 7 -10.44 14.90 -21.38
CA PHE A 7 -9.47 14.39 -20.41
C PHE A 7 -10.23 13.50 -19.43
N ALA A 8 -9.78 12.25 -19.26
CA ALA A 8 -10.36 11.31 -18.31
C ALA A 8 -9.23 10.55 -17.59
N THR A 9 -9.47 10.21 -16.32
CA THR A 9 -8.64 9.28 -15.56
C THR A 9 -9.55 8.55 -14.57
N GLU A 10 -9.47 7.23 -14.51
CA GLU A 10 -9.90 6.46 -13.34
C GLU A 10 -8.70 6.31 -12.40
N LEU A 11 -8.81 6.81 -11.16
CA LEU A 11 -7.68 7.05 -10.26
C LEU A 11 -7.77 6.23 -8.95
N LYS A 12 -8.32 5.01 -8.99
CA LYS A 12 -8.42 4.15 -7.79
C LYS A 12 -7.34 3.06 -7.73
N ILE A 13 -7.07 2.36 -8.83
CA ILE A 13 -6.08 1.26 -8.84
C ILE A 13 -4.64 1.77 -8.65
N PHE A 14 -4.28 2.86 -9.33
CA PHE A 14 -2.95 3.47 -9.18
C PHE A 14 -2.72 4.07 -7.79
N HIS A 15 -3.79 4.51 -7.12
CA HIS A 15 -3.70 5.00 -5.74
C HIS A 15 -3.35 3.87 -4.78
N THR A 16 -4.06 2.75 -4.85
CA THR A 16 -3.76 1.57 -4.03
C THR A 16 -2.36 1.02 -4.28
N MET A 17 -1.92 0.95 -5.54
CA MET A 17 -0.55 0.54 -5.86
C MET A 17 0.49 1.46 -5.20
N LYS A 18 0.28 2.78 -5.27
CA LYS A 18 1.16 3.74 -4.61
C LYS A 18 1.15 3.54 -3.09
N GLU A 19 -0.01 3.37 -2.48
CA GLU A 19 -0.11 3.13 -1.03
C GLU A 19 0.63 1.87 -0.60
N LEU A 20 0.59 0.80 -1.40
CA LEU A 20 1.36 -0.41 -1.15
C LEU A 20 2.87 -0.19 -1.31
N TYR A 21 3.31 0.58 -2.31
CA TYR A 21 4.72 0.95 -2.45
C TYR A 21 5.20 1.82 -1.28
N ASP A 22 4.42 2.82 -0.87
CA ASP A 22 4.73 3.70 0.26
C ASP A 22 4.77 2.90 1.58
N LEU A 23 3.92 1.87 1.74
CA LEU A 23 3.97 0.94 2.87
C LEU A 23 5.24 0.08 2.85
N ASP A 24 5.61 -0.44 1.68
CA ASP A 24 6.83 -1.24 1.51
C ASP A 24 8.08 -0.44 1.83
N GLU A 25 8.17 0.80 1.33
CA GLU A 25 9.29 1.71 1.62
C GLU A 25 9.42 1.99 3.12
N LYS A 26 8.30 2.23 3.83
CA LYS A 26 8.30 2.42 5.30
C LYS A 26 8.82 1.19 6.05
N VAL A 27 8.40 0.00 5.65
CA VAL A 27 8.85 -1.26 6.29
C VAL A 27 10.34 -1.47 6.02
N ASN A 28 10.80 -1.28 4.80
CA ASN A 28 12.22 -1.39 4.45
C ASN A 28 13.08 -0.37 5.20
N GLN A 29 12.59 0.86 5.36
CA GLN A 29 13.26 1.89 6.15
C GLN A 29 13.36 1.49 7.63
N PHE A 30 12.28 0.96 8.22
CA PHE A 30 12.29 0.43 9.58
C PHE A 30 13.32 -0.70 9.77
N ILE A 31 13.36 -1.67 8.84
CA ILE A 31 14.31 -2.79 8.87
C ILE A 31 15.75 -2.27 8.86
N LYS A 32 16.03 -1.32 7.97
CA LYS A 32 17.35 -0.71 7.85
C LYS A 32 17.74 0.09 9.10
N ASP A 33 16.85 0.94 9.60
CA ASP A 33 17.12 1.82 10.74
C ASP A 33 17.38 1.04 12.03
N ASN A 34 16.81 -0.16 12.15
CA ASN A 34 16.98 -1.02 13.32
C ASN A 34 18.05 -2.10 13.12
N ASN A 35 18.73 -2.16 11.96
CA ASN A 35 19.71 -3.20 11.62
C ASN A 35 19.16 -4.63 11.81
N ILE A 36 17.89 -4.83 11.46
CA ILE A 36 17.24 -6.15 11.50
C ILE A 36 17.88 -7.02 10.41
N ASN A 37 18.36 -8.20 10.80
CA ASN A 37 19.13 -9.07 9.90
C ASN A 37 18.34 -10.28 9.42
N GLU A 38 17.24 -10.61 10.08
CA GLU A 38 16.37 -11.72 9.70
C GLU A 38 14.89 -11.37 9.85
N ILE A 39 14.11 -11.66 8.80
CA ILE A 39 12.66 -11.60 8.82
C ILE A 39 12.15 -13.04 8.85
N VAL A 40 11.57 -13.44 9.97
CA VAL A 40 11.02 -14.78 10.20
C VAL A 40 9.71 -14.97 9.46
N SER A 41 8.86 -13.93 9.42
CA SER A 41 7.60 -13.98 8.67
C SER A 41 7.05 -12.60 8.33
N VAL A 42 6.21 -12.55 7.30
CA VAL A 42 5.44 -11.37 6.89
C VAL A 42 3.99 -11.79 6.68
N SER A 43 3.03 -11.01 7.20
CA SER A 43 1.60 -11.25 7.03
C SER A 43 0.85 -9.95 6.79
N ASP A 44 0.04 -9.93 5.74
CA ASP A 44 -0.80 -8.78 5.39
C ASP A 44 -2.28 -9.11 5.61
N THR A 45 -3.05 -8.14 6.10
CA THR A 45 -4.51 -8.23 6.19
C THR A 45 -5.18 -6.92 5.81
N CYS A 46 -6.29 -7.01 5.09
CA CYS A 46 -7.08 -5.84 4.70
C CYS A 46 -7.98 -5.41 5.84
N THR A 47 -8.10 -4.10 6.05
CA THR A 47 -9.14 -3.52 6.91
C THR A 47 -10.35 -3.12 6.08
N THR A 48 -11.54 -3.27 6.64
CA THR A 48 -12.80 -2.93 5.98
C THR A 48 -13.56 -1.84 6.75
N ASP A 49 -14.31 -1.02 6.02
CA ASP A 49 -15.30 -0.13 6.61
C ASP A 49 -16.57 -0.89 7.06
N ASP A 50 -17.57 -0.15 7.53
CA ASP A 50 -18.87 -0.65 7.97
C ASP A 50 -19.73 -1.26 6.84
N LYS A 51 -19.29 -1.10 5.58
CA LYS A 51 -19.94 -1.64 4.38
C LYS A 51 -19.16 -2.80 3.75
N GLY A 52 -18.05 -3.21 4.38
CA GLY A 52 -17.19 -4.29 3.89
C GLY A 52 -16.26 -3.87 2.75
N ALA A 53 -16.14 -2.58 2.44
CA ALA A 53 -15.18 -2.11 1.47
C ALA A 53 -13.78 -2.06 2.08
N THR A 54 -12.77 -2.56 1.36
CA THR A 54 -11.36 -2.46 1.78
C THR A 54 -10.92 -1.00 1.81
N ILE A 55 -10.42 -0.55 2.95
CA ILE A 55 -9.97 0.83 3.18
C ILE A 55 -8.49 0.92 3.58
N GLY A 56 -7.80 -0.21 3.74
CA GLY A 56 -6.39 -0.22 4.08
C GLY A 56 -5.83 -1.63 4.18
N VAL A 57 -4.52 -1.70 4.45
CA VAL A 57 -3.77 -2.93 4.68
C VAL A 57 -2.91 -2.75 5.94
N ILE A 58 -2.91 -3.75 6.79
CA ILE A 58 -1.99 -3.89 7.92
C ILE A 58 -0.96 -4.94 7.54
N ARG A 59 0.33 -4.58 7.59
CA ARG A 59 1.46 -5.49 7.44
C ARG A 59 2.11 -5.76 8.78
N VAL A 60 2.26 -7.02 9.13
CA VAL A 60 2.97 -7.50 10.32
C VAL A 60 4.23 -8.21 9.88
N ILE A 61 5.36 -7.88 10.52
CA ILE A 61 6.64 -8.58 10.35
C ILE A 61 7.08 -9.20 11.69
N ALA A 62 7.50 -10.46 11.67
CA ALA A 62 8.24 -11.08 12.76
C ALA A 62 9.72 -11.11 12.37
N TYR A 63 10.60 -10.69 13.27
CA TYR A 63 12.02 -10.45 12.94
C TYR A 63 12.94 -10.68 14.14
N GLU A 64 14.23 -10.91 13.84
CA GLU A 64 15.34 -11.02 14.80
C GLU A 64 16.40 -9.92 14.59
#